data_AF-A0AAJ2PRV8-F1
#
_entry.id   AF-A0AAJ2PRV8-F1
#
_cell.length_a   1.000
_cell.length_b   1.000
_cell.length_c   1.000
_cell.angle_alpha   90.00
_cell.angle_beta   90.00
_cell.angle_gamma   90.00
#
_symmetry.space_group_name_H-M   'P 1'
#
loop_
_entity.id
_entity.type
_entity.pdbx_description
1 polymer ?
#
loop_
_entity_poly.entity_id
_entity_poly.type
_entity_poly.pdbx_seq_one_letter_code
_entity_poly.pdbx_strand_id
1 'polypeptide(L)'
;MIQSYLVVRCSAEPGEVEVSGTVNALEKWANALSRGDVEISTSPGDGPSPYSCCLAGIRVRSTAPGLVKMSVDADRHALSFMGSGESMKVLAENIRGLCREGVPGEHLHIEYFPDPFYLAESRISLVVERAD
;
A
#
# COMPACT_ATOMS: atom_id res chain seq x y z
N MET A 1 -12.07 6.85 -10.72
CA MET A 1 -10.83 7.37 -10.14
C MET A 1 -11.18 8.01 -8.80
N ILE A 2 -10.70 7.46 -7.69
CA ILE A 2 -10.94 8.01 -6.35
C ILE A 2 -9.73 8.88 -6.01
N GLN A 3 -9.93 10.18 -5.84
CA GLN A 3 -8.88 11.07 -5.34
C GLN A 3 -8.70 10.80 -3.85
N SER A 4 -7.48 10.48 -3.43
CA SER A 4 -7.16 10.13 -2.06
C SER A 4 -6.18 11.12 -1.44
N TYR A 5 -6.30 11.34 -0.14
CA TYR A 5 -5.29 12.03 0.68
C TYR A 5 -4.12 11.10 1.03
N LEU A 6 -3.85 10.11 0.18
CA LEU A 6 -2.69 9.24 0.29
C LEU A 6 -1.53 9.87 -0.46
N VAL A 7 -0.35 9.85 0.13
CA VAL A 7 0.91 10.10 -0.54
C VAL A 7 1.65 8.78 -0.62
N VAL A 8 2.23 8.49 -1.78
CA VAL A 8 3.00 7.25 -1.98
C VAL A 8 4.39 7.61 -2.43
N ARG A 9 5.39 7.22 -1.66
CA ARG A 9 6.81 7.51 -1.92
C ARG A 9 7.58 6.22 -2.12
N CYS A 10 8.56 6.22 -3.01
CA CYS A 10 9.35 5.05 -3.36
C CYS A 10 10.83 5.40 -3.36
N SER A 11 11.65 4.57 -2.72
CA SER A 11 13.11 4.63 -2.79
C SER A 11 13.65 3.92 -4.04
N ALA A 12 14.91 4.18 -4.39
CA ALA A 12 15.60 3.45 -5.47
C ALA A 12 15.81 1.97 -5.10
N GLU A 13 15.85 1.08 -6.10
CA GLU A 13 15.86 -0.37 -5.86
C GLU A 13 17.09 -0.93 -5.11
N PRO A 14 16.92 -2.00 -4.29
CA PRO A 14 15.64 -2.58 -3.85
C PRO A 14 14.94 -1.64 -2.86
N GLY A 15 13.71 -1.25 -3.20
CA GLY A 15 13.11 -0.04 -2.66
C GLY A 15 12.03 -0.32 -1.61
N GLU A 16 12.16 0.35 -0.46
CA GLU A 16 11.06 0.66 0.43
C GLU A 16 10.04 1.57 -0.29
N VAL A 17 8.75 1.25 -0.13
CA VAL A 17 7.62 2.06 -0.58
C VAL A 17 6.80 2.46 0.64
N GLU A 18 6.62 3.75 0.83
CA GLU A 18 5.79 4.32 1.89
C GLU A 18 4.44 4.74 1.33
N VAL A 19 3.37 4.40 2.05
CA VAL A 19 2.02 4.93 1.85
C VAL A 19 1.62 5.67 3.12
N SER A 20 1.56 6.99 3.07
CA SER A 20 1.16 7.85 4.18
C SER A 20 -0.19 8.51 3.92
N GLY A 21 -0.99 8.71 4.97
CA GLY A 21 -2.24 9.44 4.84
C GLY A 21 -3.05 9.47 6.13
N THR A 22 -4.19 10.16 6.08
CA THR A 22 -5.12 10.22 7.21
C THR A 22 -5.78 8.86 7.47
N VAL A 23 -6.27 8.62 8.69
CA VAL A 23 -7.06 7.44 9.06
C VAL A 23 -8.16 7.18 8.02
N ASN A 24 -8.93 8.21 7.65
CA ASN A 24 -9.98 8.09 6.65
C ASN A 24 -9.46 7.71 5.26
N ALA A 25 -8.28 8.21 4.85
CA ALA A 25 -7.66 7.84 3.58
C ALA A 25 -7.16 6.39 3.58
N LEU A 26 -6.53 5.96 4.68
CA LEU A 26 -6.05 4.60 4.88
C LEU A 26 -7.21 3.59 4.95
N GLU A 27 -8.31 3.92 5.64
CA GLU A 27 -9.50 3.07 5.67
C GLU A 27 -10.16 2.94 4.29
N LYS A 28 -10.23 4.03 3.52
CA LYS A 28 -10.70 3.98 2.12
C LYS A 28 -9.82 3.06 1.26
N TRP A 29 -8.51 3.09 1.46
CA TRP A 29 -7.60 2.19 0.79
C TRP A 29 -7.78 0.73 1.22
N ALA A 30 -7.90 0.44 2.52
CA ALA A 30 -8.20 -0.89 3.03
C ALA A 30 -9.52 -1.45 2.45
N ASN A 31 -10.55 -0.61 2.33
CA ASN A 31 -11.80 -0.98 1.68
C ASN A 31 -11.62 -1.28 0.18
N ALA A 32 -10.75 -0.54 -0.50
CA ALA A 32 -10.44 -0.77 -1.90
C ALA A 32 -9.67 -2.07 -2.13
N LEU A 33 -8.71 -2.40 -1.25
CA LEU A 33 -8.01 -3.68 -1.24
C LEU A 33 -8.99 -4.85 -1.12
N SER A 34 -9.98 -4.74 -0.24
CA SER A 34 -11.00 -5.78 -0.03
C SER A 34 -11.97 -5.95 -1.20
N ARG A 35 -12.19 -4.90 -2.01
CA ARG A 35 -13.06 -4.94 -3.20
C ARG A 35 -12.35 -5.53 -4.42
N GLY A 36 -11.05 -5.26 -4.55
CA GLY A 36 -10.29 -5.59 -5.75
C GLY A 36 -10.57 -4.67 -6.92
N ASP A 37 -9.80 -4.87 -8.00
CA ASP A 37 -9.97 -4.25 -9.32
C ASP A 37 -10.23 -2.73 -9.29
N VAL A 38 -9.43 -2.03 -8.48
CA VAL A 38 -9.53 -0.59 -8.25
C VAL A 38 -8.25 0.13 -8.65
N GLU A 39 -8.39 1.40 -9.01
CA GLU A 39 -7.28 2.33 -9.14
C GLU A 39 -7.56 3.57 -8.30
N ILE A 40 -6.59 3.92 -7.45
CA ILE A 40 -6.63 5.06 -6.54
C ILE A 40 -5.58 6.05 -7.01
N SER A 41 -5.97 7.31 -7.16
CA SER A 41 -5.02 8.39 -7.44
C SER A 41 -4.49 8.92 -6.12
N THR A 42 -3.17 9.12 -6.08
CA THR A 42 -2.46 9.63 -4.90
C THR A 42 -2.15 11.11 -5.08
N SER A 43 -1.88 11.76 -3.97
CA SER A 43 -1.44 13.15 -3.94
C SER A 43 0.08 13.20 -4.13
N PRO A 44 0.60 14.21 -4.87
CA PRO A 44 2.03 14.32 -5.13
C PRO A 44 2.88 14.65 -3.88
N GLY A 45 2.25 15.08 -2.77
CA GLY A 45 2.93 15.46 -1.53
C GLY A 45 3.85 16.68 -1.69
N ASP A 46 4.50 17.11 -0.59
CA ASP A 46 5.45 18.24 -0.57
C ASP A 46 6.86 17.87 -1.06
N GLY A 47 7.00 16.70 -1.70
CA GLY A 47 8.27 16.17 -2.21
C GLY A 47 8.57 14.75 -1.69
N PRO A 48 9.46 14.01 -2.40
CA PRO A 48 9.71 12.62 -2.07
C PRO A 48 10.78 12.42 -0.99
N SER A 49 11.64 13.40 -0.69
CA SER A 49 12.76 13.22 0.25
C SER A 49 12.27 12.68 1.62
N PRO A 50 12.92 11.64 2.19
CA PRO A 50 14.19 11.02 1.78
C PRO A 50 14.12 10.00 0.63
N TYR A 51 12.92 9.70 0.13
CA TYR A 51 12.70 8.81 -1.01
C TYR A 51 13.05 9.47 -2.35
N SER A 52 13.08 8.65 -3.40
CA SER A 52 13.53 9.06 -4.73
C SER A 52 12.42 9.66 -5.58
N CYS A 53 11.18 9.17 -5.45
CA CYS A 53 10.04 9.68 -6.21
C CYS A 53 8.71 9.48 -5.49
N CYS A 54 7.68 10.21 -5.94
CA CYS A 54 6.28 9.97 -5.58
C CYS A 54 5.60 9.15 -6.68
N LEU A 55 4.81 8.15 -6.31
CA LEU A 55 3.96 7.40 -7.22
C LEU A 55 2.62 8.12 -7.37
N ALA A 56 2.04 8.07 -8.57
CA ALA A 56 0.81 8.76 -8.95
C ALA A 56 -0.46 7.95 -8.65
N GLY A 57 -0.31 6.68 -8.26
CA GLY A 57 -1.46 5.87 -7.87
C GLY A 57 -1.14 4.54 -7.21
N ILE A 58 -2.21 3.90 -6.75
CA ILE A 58 -2.23 2.53 -6.25
C ILE A 58 -3.20 1.73 -7.12
N ARG A 59 -2.77 0.53 -7.54
CA ARG A 59 -3.56 -0.39 -8.36
C ARG A 59 -3.78 -1.68 -7.59
N VAL A 60 -5.04 -2.06 -7.42
CA VAL A 60 -5.40 -3.35 -6.84
C VAL A 60 -6.00 -4.20 -7.94
N ARG A 61 -5.52 -5.43 -8.07
CA ARG A 61 -6.07 -6.43 -9.00
C ARG A 61 -6.31 -7.72 -8.26
N SER A 62 -7.55 -8.20 -8.32
CA SER A 62 -7.88 -9.49 -7.75
C SER A 62 -7.45 -10.59 -8.71
N THR A 63 -6.76 -11.59 -8.18
CA THR A 63 -6.50 -12.85 -8.89
C THR A 63 -7.25 -13.98 -8.19
N ALA A 64 -7.30 -15.16 -8.82
CA ALA A 64 -7.94 -16.34 -8.26
C ALA A 64 -7.12 -16.90 -7.06
N PRO A 65 -6.40 -18.04 -7.10
CA PRO A 65 -5.57 -18.38 -5.95
C PRO A 65 -4.28 -17.56 -5.97
N GLY A 66 -3.80 -17.17 -4.79
CA GLY A 66 -2.49 -16.55 -4.64
C GLY A 66 -2.40 -15.62 -3.45
N LEU A 67 -1.17 -15.51 -2.93
CA LEU A 67 -0.79 -14.53 -1.92
C LEU A 67 -0.63 -13.16 -2.56
N VAL A 68 -0.69 -12.09 -1.75
CA VAL A 68 -0.54 -10.73 -2.25
C VAL A 68 0.90 -10.49 -2.67
N LYS A 69 1.11 -10.25 -3.96
CA LYS A 69 2.34 -9.73 -4.54
C LYS A 69 2.27 -8.21 -4.63
N MET A 70 3.31 -7.56 -4.14
CA MET A 70 3.49 -6.11 -4.22
C MET A 70 4.60 -5.79 -5.21
N SER A 71 4.41 -4.74 -6.00
CA SER A 71 5.44 -4.28 -6.95
C SER A 71 5.22 -2.83 -7.35
N VAL A 72 6.29 -2.15 -7.73
CA VAL A 72 6.20 -0.84 -8.40
C VAL A 72 6.09 -1.05 -9.91
N ASP A 73 5.04 -0.49 -10.51
CA ASP A 73 4.84 -0.40 -11.95
C ASP A 73 5.45 0.92 -12.42
N ALA A 74 6.70 0.86 -12.92
CA ALA A 74 7.45 2.03 -13.33
C ALA A 74 6.80 2.74 -14.53
N ASP A 75 6.28 1.99 -15.51
CA ASP A 75 5.63 2.55 -16.70
C ASP A 75 4.39 3.38 -16.34
N ARG A 76 3.66 2.95 -15.31
CA ARG A 76 2.45 3.64 -14.83
C ARG A 76 2.68 4.51 -13.60
N HIS A 77 3.90 4.58 -13.09
CA HIS A 77 4.24 5.27 -11.84
C HIS A 77 3.28 4.89 -10.69
N ALA A 78 3.04 3.60 -10.47
CA ALA A 78 2.03 3.14 -9.51
C ALA A 78 2.48 1.97 -8.64
N LEU A 79 2.03 1.94 -7.39
CA LEU A 79 2.17 0.78 -6.52
C LEU A 79 1.08 -0.24 -6.86
N SER A 80 1.48 -1.47 -7.15
CA SER A 80 0.58 -2.54 -7.59
C SER A 80 0.46 -3.64 -6.55
N PHE A 81 -0.78 -4.07 -6.31
CA PHE A 81 -1.16 -5.18 -5.45
C PHE A 81 -1.93 -6.19 -6.28
N MET A 82 -1.45 -7.44 -6.29
CA MET A 82 -2.09 -8.55 -7.00
C MET A 82 -2.17 -9.78 -6.10
N GLY A 83 -3.34 -10.38 -5.96
CA GLY A 83 -3.52 -11.53 -5.07
C GLY A 83 -4.98 -11.93 -4.88
N SER A 84 -5.21 -13.02 -4.14
CA SER A 84 -6.56 -13.48 -3.83
C SER A 84 -7.32 -12.48 -2.96
N GLY A 85 -8.64 -12.47 -3.08
CA GLY A 85 -9.49 -11.64 -2.23
C GLY A 85 -9.34 -11.93 -0.73
N GLU A 86 -9.02 -13.18 -0.37
CA GLU A 86 -8.77 -13.57 1.03
C GLU A 86 -7.48 -12.96 1.55
N SER A 87 -6.38 -13.09 0.81
CA SER A 87 -5.11 -12.49 1.20
C SER A 87 -5.16 -10.95 1.21
N MET A 88 -5.89 -10.34 0.27
CA MET A 88 -6.13 -8.89 0.26
C MET A 88 -6.92 -8.41 1.48
N LYS A 89 -7.88 -9.21 1.98
CA LYS A 89 -8.61 -8.88 3.20
C LYS A 89 -7.69 -8.88 4.43
N VAL A 90 -6.76 -9.83 4.53
CA VAL A 90 -5.79 -9.85 5.64
C VAL A 90 -4.90 -8.60 5.60
N LEU A 91 -4.38 -8.24 4.42
CA LEU A 91 -3.63 -6.99 4.25
C LEU A 91 -4.46 -5.77 4.67
N ALA A 92 -5.72 -5.72 4.24
CA ALA A 92 -6.63 -4.64 4.61
C ALA A 92 -6.92 -4.58 6.12
N GLU A 93 -7.02 -5.71 6.81
CA GLU A 93 -7.19 -5.74 8.27
C GLU A 93 -5.96 -5.23 9.03
N ASN A 94 -4.75 -5.49 8.54
CA ASN A 94 -3.54 -4.93 9.15
C ASN A 94 -3.52 -3.39 9.06
N ILE A 95 -3.91 -2.83 7.91
CA ILE A 95 -4.05 -1.37 7.74
C ILE A 95 -5.14 -0.80 8.66
N ARG A 96 -6.27 -1.51 8.81
CA ARG A 96 -7.32 -1.12 9.76
C ARG A 96 -6.86 -1.21 11.21
N GLY A 97 -5.99 -2.16 11.55
CA GLY A 97 -5.33 -2.24 12.85
C GLY A 97 -4.59 -0.95 13.19
N LEU A 98 -3.71 -0.49 12.30
CA LEU A 98 -3.01 0.79 12.44
C LEU A 98 -3.98 1.97 12.58
N CYS A 99 -5.07 1.98 11.81
CA CYS A 99 -6.10 3.02 11.91
C CYS A 99 -6.82 3.07 13.26
N ARG A 100 -7.08 1.89 13.87
CA ARG A 100 -7.82 1.78 15.14
C ARG A 100 -6.93 2.06 16.35
N GLU A 101 -5.72 1.52 16.33
CA GLU A 101 -4.85 1.42 17.51
C GLU A 101 -3.69 2.40 17.47
N GLY A 102 -3.28 2.82 16.27
CA GLY A 102 -2.11 3.67 16.10
C GLY A 102 -2.35 5.12 16.53
N VAL A 103 -1.28 5.90 16.63
CA VAL A 103 -1.30 7.35 16.86
C VAL A 103 -0.67 8.11 15.67
N PRO A 104 -0.81 9.44 15.58
CA PRO A 104 -0.17 10.20 14.49
C PRO A 104 1.34 9.99 14.45
N GLY A 105 1.88 9.70 13.26
CA GLY A 105 3.29 9.35 13.02
C GLY A 105 3.64 7.87 13.25
N GLU A 106 2.69 7.06 13.74
CA GLU A 106 2.89 5.62 13.87
C GLU A 106 2.80 4.95 12.50
N HIS A 107 3.61 3.91 12.32
CA HIS A 107 3.73 3.22 11.05
C HIS A 107 3.80 1.70 11.21
N LEU A 108 3.33 1.01 10.17
CA LEU A 108 3.29 -0.43 10.05
C LEU A 108 4.23 -0.86 8.93
N HIS A 109 5.16 -1.77 9.25
CA HIS A 109 6.01 -2.44 8.26
C HIS A 109 5.34 -3.71 7.75
N ILE A 110 5.24 -3.85 6.44
CA ILE A 110 4.65 -4.98 5.73
C ILE A 110 5.67 -5.48 4.73
N GLU A 111 6.35 -6.56 5.11
CA GLU A 111 7.36 -7.20 4.27
C GLU A 111 7.17 -8.71 4.27
N TYR A 112 7.63 -9.36 3.20
CA TYR A 112 7.58 -10.80 3.11
C TYR A 112 8.61 -11.40 4.08
N PHE A 113 8.10 -12.18 5.03
CA PHE A 113 8.88 -13.19 5.75
C PHE A 113 8.49 -14.58 5.20
N PRO A 114 9.19 -15.69 5.45
CA PRO A 114 8.77 -17.00 4.93
C PRO A 114 7.48 -17.61 5.55
N ASP A 115 6.91 -16.95 6.56
CA ASP A 115 5.78 -17.43 7.39
C ASP A 115 4.38 -16.76 7.16
N PRO A 116 4.22 -15.53 6.61
CA PRO A 116 2.94 -14.91 6.40
C PRO A 116 2.14 -15.64 5.32
N PHE A 117 1.02 -16.21 5.76
CA PHE A 117 0.03 -16.93 4.95
C PHE A 117 -0.72 -16.06 3.91
N TYR A 118 -0.39 -14.77 3.77
CA TYR A 118 -1.11 -13.83 2.91
C TYR A 118 -0.22 -12.97 1.98
N LEU A 119 1.11 -12.99 2.13
CA LEU A 119 2.04 -12.22 1.29
C LEU A 119 2.91 -13.15 0.44
N ALA A 120 3.03 -12.84 -0.85
CA ALA A 120 4.00 -13.45 -1.73
C ALA A 120 5.37 -12.76 -1.57
N GLU A 121 6.44 -13.45 -1.97
CA GLU A 121 7.76 -12.84 -2.06
C GLU A 121 7.72 -11.59 -2.97
N SER A 122 8.25 -10.49 -2.43
CA SER A 122 8.26 -9.17 -3.04
C SER A 122 9.67 -8.57 -2.93
N ARG A 123 10.08 -7.80 -3.93
CA ARG A 123 11.33 -7.04 -3.91
C ARG A 123 11.23 -5.72 -3.16
N ILE A 124 10.01 -5.33 -2.78
CA ILE A 124 9.74 -4.10 -2.04
C ILE A 124 9.23 -4.45 -0.64
N SER A 125 9.65 -3.64 0.33
CA SER A 125 9.05 -3.55 1.66
C SER A 125 8.06 -2.39 1.66
N LEU A 126 6.88 -2.60 2.23
CA LEU A 126 5.82 -1.60 2.30
C LEU A 126 5.77 -1.02 3.72
N VAL A 127 5.84 0.30 3.83
CA VAL A 127 5.60 1.04 5.06
C VAL A 127 4.27 1.76 4.93
N VAL A 128 3.39 1.64 5.92
CA VAL A 128 2.13 2.38 5.99
C VAL A 128 2.20 3.32 7.18
N GLU A 129 2.09 4.62 6.96
CA GLU A 129 2.16 5.64 8.01
C GLU A 129 0.80 6.32 8.19
N ARG A 130 0.39 6.47 9.45
CA ARG A 130 -0.78 7.23 9.86
C ARG A 130 -0.40 8.68 10.13
N ALA A 131 -1.00 9.61 9.39
CA ALA A 131 -0.65 11.03 9.48
C ALA A 131 -1.40 11.84 10.56
N ASP A 132 -2.59 11.41 11.01
CA ASP A 132 -3.51 12.18 11.87
C ASP A 132 -4.19 11.38 12.99
#